data_AF-A0A6N7IZI8-F1
#
_entry.id   AF-A0A6N7IZI8-F1
#
_cell.length_a   1.000
_cell.length_b   1.000
_cell.length_c   1.000
_cell.angle_alpha   90.00
_cell.angle_beta   90.00
_cell.angle_gamma   90.00
#
_symmetry.space_group_name_H-M   'P 1'
#
loop_
_entity.id
_entity.type
_entity.pdbx_description
1 polymer ?
#
loop_
_entity_poly.entity_id
_entity_poly.type
_entity_poly.pdbx_seq_one_letter_code
_entity_poly.pdbx_strand_id
1 'polypeptide(L)'
;MELLYTCISRLAAVIAKQDETFLPAELKHYADPNDFNRVMYHQRSTDTDERLQTILKDADTILLISSGKYDTLQTYELLVRCLSEQTIIEDGKRRLREKSDGRMDSAMLQNPSDPDATFRIKAGKGHRGYALILKNPSAKPDRGNGFQYDVNTHSDSAFLKENLEARKNQMKQQPL
;
A
#
# COMPACT_ATOMS: atom_id res chain seq x y z
N MET A 1 6.59 -9.37 7.00
CA MET A 1 6.30 -10.70 6.43
C MET A 1 4.84 -10.81 6.00
N GLU A 2 3.87 -10.69 6.92
CA GLU A 2 2.43 -10.78 6.59
C GLU A 2 1.98 -9.83 5.48
N LEU A 3 2.47 -8.58 5.50
CA LEU A 3 2.18 -7.57 4.48
C LEU A 3 2.59 -8.06 3.07
N LEU A 4 3.83 -8.50 2.92
CA LEU A 4 4.38 -9.03 1.66
C LEU A 4 3.58 -10.24 1.19
N TYR A 5 3.37 -11.20 2.08
CA TYR A 5 2.60 -12.41 1.78
C TYR A 5 1.19 -12.05 1.28
N THR A 6 0.51 -11.11 1.93
CA THR A 6 -0.85 -10.70 1.56
C THR A 6 -0.87 -10.06 0.17
N CYS A 7 0.13 -9.24 -0.19
CA CYS A 7 0.25 -8.67 -1.53
C CYS A 7 0.43 -9.77 -2.60
N ILE A 8 1.29 -10.75 -2.35
CA ILE A 8 1.49 -11.90 -3.26
C ILE A 8 0.21 -12.70 -3.41
N SER A 9 -0.43 -13.07 -2.28
CA SER A 9 -1.67 -13.84 -2.27
C SER A 9 -2.79 -13.17 -3.05
N ARG A 10 -2.94 -11.85 -2.94
CA ARG A 10 -3.93 -11.11 -3.72
C ARG A 10 -3.67 -11.13 -5.21
N LEU A 11 -2.42 -10.93 -5.63
CA LEU A 11 -2.05 -11.02 -7.04
C LEU A 11 -2.29 -12.43 -7.56
N ALA A 12 -1.81 -13.46 -6.85
CA ALA A 12 -1.99 -14.86 -7.19
C ALA A 12 -3.48 -15.24 -7.31
N ALA A 13 -4.33 -14.80 -6.36
CA ALA A 13 -5.75 -15.07 -6.40
C ALA A 13 -6.47 -14.41 -7.59
N VAL A 14 -6.07 -13.20 -8.00
CA VAL A 14 -6.64 -12.55 -9.18
C VAL A 14 -6.19 -13.25 -10.46
N ILE A 15 -4.90 -13.60 -10.56
CA ILE A 15 -4.36 -14.34 -11.70
C ILE A 15 -5.05 -15.69 -11.83
N ALA A 16 -5.14 -16.48 -10.76
CA ALA A 16 -5.77 -17.81 -10.78
C ALA A 16 -7.24 -17.78 -11.18
N LYS A 17 -7.97 -16.69 -10.86
CA LYS A 17 -9.36 -16.48 -11.31
C LYS A 17 -9.46 -16.20 -12.81
N GLN A 18 -8.45 -15.61 -13.41
CA GLN A 18 -8.42 -15.29 -14.83
C GLN A 18 -7.81 -16.42 -15.68
N ASP A 19 -6.79 -17.09 -15.15
CA ASP A 19 -6.04 -18.18 -15.79
C ASP A 19 -5.39 -19.07 -14.72
N GLU A 20 -6.05 -20.19 -14.41
CA GLU A 20 -5.61 -21.16 -13.38
C GLU A 20 -4.26 -21.83 -13.74
N THR A 21 -3.89 -21.84 -15.02
CA THR A 21 -2.68 -22.50 -15.53
C THR A 21 -1.46 -21.58 -15.54
N PHE A 22 -1.67 -20.27 -15.39
CA PHE A 22 -0.60 -19.28 -15.50
C PHE A 22 0.44 -19.38 -14.39
N LEU A 23 0.01 -19.65 -13.15
CA LEU A 23 0.91 -19.68 -12.00
C LEU A 23 1.74 -20.99 -11.97
N PRO A 24 3.07 -20.89 -11.79
CA PRO A 24 3.92 -22.04 -11.48
C PRO A 24 3.41 -22.80 -10.26
N ALA A 25 3.64 -24.11 -10.20
CA ALA A 25 3.17 -24.96 -9.11
C ALA A 25 3.61 -24.45 -7.72
N GLU A 26 4.83 -23.91 -7.64
CA GLU A 26 5.41 -23.33 -6.43
C GLU A 26 4.65 -22.09 -5.93
N LEU A 27 3.89 -21.39 -6.77
CA LEU A 27 3.15 -20.18 -6.40
C LEU A 27 1.64 -20.39 -6.26
N LYS A 28 1.13 -21.58 -6.60
CA LYS A 28 -0.32 -21.85 -6.58
C LYS A 28 -0.92 -21.80 -5.18
N HIS A 29 -0.14 -22.13 -4.15
CA HIS A 29 -0.61 -22.13 -2.76
C HIS A 29 -1.04 -20.73 -2.30
N TYR A 30 -0.45 -19.66 -2.83
CA TYR A 30 -0.84 -18.28 -2.52
C TYR A 30 -2.28 -17.94 -2.90
N ALA A 31 -2.91 -18.70 -3.81
CA ALA A 31 -4.31 -18.54 -4.19
C ALA A 31 -5.29 -19.26 -3.23
N ASP A 32 -4.81 -20.14 -2.33
CA ASP A 32 -5.64 -20.78 -1.30
C ASP A 32 -5.86 -19.82 -0.12
N PRO A 33 -7.12 -19.45 0.20
CA PRO A 33 -7.44 -18.57 1.33
C PRO A 33 -6.95 -19.09 2.69
N ASN A 34 -6.75 -20.39 2.85
CA ASN A 34 -6.30 -21.00 4.10
C ASN A 34 -4.77 -21.04 4.24
N ASP A 35 -4.03 -20.78 3.17
CA ASP A 35 -2.59 -20.95 3.15
C ASP A 35 -1.88 -19.93 4.06
N PHE A 36 -2.40 -18.70 4.12
CA PHE A 36 -1.89 -17.66 5.03
C PHE A 36 -1.76 -18.17 6.47
N ASN A 37 -2.80 -18.83 6.99
CA ASN A 37 -2.80 -19.31 8.36
C ASN A 37 -1.77 -20.42 8.58
N ARG A 38 -1.59 -21.29 7.57
CA ARG A 38 -0.60 -22.36 7.59
C ARG A 38 0.82 -21.81 7.62
N VAL A 39 1.10 -20.86 6.73
CA VAL A 39 2.41 -20.24 6.57
C VAL A 39 2.77 -19.36 7.77
N MET A 40 1.80 -18.67 8.39
CA MET A 40 2.08 -17.72 9.47
C MET A 40 2.10 -18.35 10.87
N TYR A 41 1.20 -19.29 11.18
CA TYR A 41 0.96 -19.71 12.57
C TYR A 41 1.43 -21.12 12.94
N HIS A 42 1.83 -21.95 11.97
CA HIS A 42 2.08 -23.38 12.24
C HIS A 42 3.56 -23.80 12.25
N GLN A 43 4.53 -22.86 12.29
CA GLN A 43 5.97 -23.17 12.19
C GLN A 43 6.85 -22.48 13.25
N ARG A 44 8.01 -23.08 13.59
CA ARG A 44 8.95 -22.67 14.66
C ARG A 44 9.73 -21.39 14.31
N SER A 45 10.27 -20.66 15.30
CA SER A 45 10.87 -19.33 15.03
C SER A 45 12.12 -19.36 14.14
N THR A 46 12.96 -20.40 14.17
CA THR A 46 14.15 -20.53 13.31
C THR A 46 13.81 -20.62 11.82
N ASP A 47 12.58 -21.01 11.49
CA ASP A 47 12.04 -21.10 10.13
C ASP A 47 11.60 -19.72 9.59
N THR A 48 11.54 -18.69 10.44
CA THR A 48 11.01 -17.37 10.07
C THR A 48 11.88 -16.66 9.04
N ASP A 49 13.21 -16.73 9.18
CA ASP A 49 14.13 -16.08 8.25
C ASP A 49 14.17 -16.80 6.90
N GLU A 50 14.20 -18.14 6.90
CA GLU A 50 14.12 -18.95 5.69
C GLU A 50 12.80 -18.69 4.94
N ARG A 51 11.69 -18.66 5.66
CA ARG A 51 10.37 -18.32 5.12
C ARG A 51 10.32 -16.91 4.54
N LEU A 52 10.93 -15.94 5.22
CA LEU A 52 11.02 -14.58 4.70
C LEU A 52 11.76 -14.54 3.37
N GLN A 53 12.90 -15.25 3.27
CA GLN A 53 13.67 -15.34 2.02
C GLN A 53 12.86 -15.99 0.91
N THR A 54 12.12 -17.06 1.21
CA THR A 54 11.19 -17.69 0.26
C THR A 54 10.14 -16.70 -0.22
N ILE A 55 9.46 -15.99 0.69
CA ILE A 55 8.44 -14.98 0.34
C ILE A 55 9.03 -13.86 -0.54
N LEU A 56 10.26 -13.40 -0.27
CA LEU A 56 10.92 -12.38 -1.08
C LEU A 56 11.23 -12.90 -2.50
N LYS A 57 11.73 -14.13 -2.60
CA LYS A 57 12.00 -14.79 -3.88
C LYS A 57 10.71 -15.02 -4.68
N ASP A 58 9.64 -15.44 -4.02
CA ASP A 58 8.34 -15.65 -4.64
C ASP A 58 7.74 -14.34 -5.14
N ALA A 59 7.93 -13.24 -4.39
CA ALA A 59 7.52 -11.91 -4.81
C ALA A 59 8.22 -11.47 -6.10
N ASP A 60 9.52 -11.70 -6.22
CA ASP A 60 10.28 -11.42 -7.45
C ASP A 60 9.81 -12.31 -8.61
N THR A 61 9.58 -13.59 -8.33
CA THR A 61 9.14 -14.57 -9.34
C THR A 61 7.77 -14.21 -9.89
N ILE A 62 6.79 -13.95 -9.02
CA ILE A 62 5.42 -13.62 -9.45
C ILE A 62 5.38 -12.29 -10.21
N LEU A 63 6.17 -11.28 -9.83
CA LEU A 63 6.26 -10.02 -10.56
C LEU A 63 6.87 -10.21 -11.95
N LEU A 64 7.92 -11.02 -12.07
CA LEU A 64 8.60 -11.29 -13.33
C LEU A 64 7.65 -11.98 -14.32
N ILE A 65 6.99 -13.06 -13.91
CA ILE A 65 6.09 -13.80 -14.79
C ILE A 65 4.84 -13.00 -15.14
N SER A 66 4.36 -12.15 -14.22
CA SER A 66 3.14 -11.37 -14.39
C SER A 66 3.35 -10.10 -15.23
N SER A 67 4.61 -9.69 -15.44
CA SER A 67 4.95 -8.51 -16.24
C SER A 67 4.41 -8.63 -17.67
N GLY A 68 3.85 -7.55 -18.21
CA GLY A 68 3.26 -7.50 -19.55
C GLY A 68 1.83 -8.03 -19.66
N LYS A 69 1.44 -9.08 -18.92
CA LYS A 69 0.06 -9.62 -18.96
C LYS A 69 -0.83 -9.06 -17.85
N TYR A 70 -0.27 -8.85 -16.67
CA TYR A 70 -1.02 -8.49 -15.46
C TYR A 70 -0.45 -7.24 -14.75
N ASP A 71 0.45 -6.52 -15.41
CA ASP A 71 1.10 -5.31 -14.87
C ASP A 71 0.14 -4.12 -14.69
N THR A 72 -0.99 -4.12 -15.40
CA THR A 72 -2.08 -3.15 -15.23
C THR A 72 -3.04 -3.45 -14.08
N LEU A 73 -2.87 -4.59 -13.38
CA LEU A 73 -3.70 -4.92 -12.23
C LEU A 73 -3.29 -4.08 -11.02
N GLN A 74 -4.27 -3.54 -10.29
CA GLN A 74 -4.02 -2.85 -9.02
C GLN A 74 -3.27 -3.72 -8.01
N THR A 75 -3.51 -5.04 -8.00
CA THR A 75 -2.80 -5.99 -7.14
C THR A 75 -1.32 -6.14 -7.51
N TYR A 76 -0.97 -5.97 -8.78
CA TYR A 76 0.41 -5.95 -9.25
C TYR A 76 1.11 -4.67 -8.78
N GLU A 77 0.52 -3.51 -9.04
CA GLU A 77 1.05 -2.21 -8.60
C GLU A 77 1.24 -2.15 -7.08
N LEU A 78 0.30 -2.71 -6.33
CA LEU A 78 0.37 -2.81 -4.87
C LEU A 78 1.58 -3.65 -4.42
N LEU A 79 1.86 -4.78 -5.08
CA LEU A 79 3.02 -5.61 -4.76
C LEU A 79 4.33 -4.88 -5.09
N VAL A 80 4.40 -4.20 -6.24
CA VAL A 80 5.55 -3.37 -6.62
C VAL A 80 5.80 -2.29 -5.57
N ARG A 81 4.74 -1.56 -5.16
CA ARG A 81 4.84 -0.53 -4.11
C ARG A 81 5.31 -1.14 -2.80
N CYS A 82 4.69 -2.23 -2.36
CA CYS A 82 5.06 -2.93 -1.12
C CYS A 82 6.56 -3.30 -1.11
N LEU A 83 7.07 -3.85 -2.20
CA LEU A 83 8.49 -4.20 -2.30
C LEU A 83 9.38 -2.95 -2.30
N SER A 84 9.03 -1.90 -3.04
CA SER A 84 9.83 -0.67 -3.08
C SER A 84 9.99 -0.01 -1.71
N GLU A 85 8.96 -0.11 -0.88
CA GLU A 85 8.93 0.51 0.44
C GLU A 85 9.57 -0.38 1.51
N GLN A 86 9.26 -1.68 1.50
CA GLN A 86 9.64 -2.61 2.57
C GLN A 86 10.98 -3.30 2.35
N THR A 87 11.54 -3.22 1.14
CA THR A 87 12.75 -3.96 0.76
C THR A 87 13.78 -3.06 0.09
N ILE A 88 15.01 -3.54 0.06
CA ILE A 88 16.07 -3.00 -0.78
C ILE A 88 16.73 -4.14 -1.55
N ILE A 89 17.44 -3.79 -2.62
CA ILE A 89 18.32 -4.71 -3.34
C ILE A 89 19.75 -4.36 -2.95
N GLU A 90 20.45 -5.31 -2.34
CA GLU A 90 21.86 -5.22 -1.96
C GLU A 90 22.57 -6.44 -2.55
N ASP A 91 23.70 -6.22 -3.23
CA ASP A 91 24.46 -7.28 -3.92
C ASP A 91 23.61 -8.17 -4.86
N GLY A 92 22.62 -7.57 -5.51
CA GLY A 92 21.70 -8.27 -6.42
C GLY A 92 20.68 -9.18 -5.72
N LYS A 93 20.62 -9.15 -4.38
CA LYS A 93 19.63 -9.89 -3.59
C LYS A 93 18.68 -8.94 -2.89
N ARG A 94 17.39 -9.31 -2.89
CA ARG A 94 16.38 -8.57 -2.15
C ARG A 94 16.46 -8.92 -0.66
N ARG A 95 16.52 -7.91 0.19
CA ARG A 95 16.35 -8.06 1.65
C ARG A 95 15.37 -7.05 2.20
N LEU A 96 14.87 -7.29 3.41
CA LEU A 96 14.07 -6.29 4.11
C LEU A 96 14.91 -5.03 4.37
N ARG A 97 14.23 -3.90 4.32
CA ARG A 97 14.78 -2.61 4.74
C ARG A 97 14.98 -2.60 6.25
N GLU A 98 16.12 -2.08 6.69
CA GLU A 98 16.47 -1.84 8.08
C GLU A 98 16.40 -0.35 8.41
N LYS A 99 16.47 -0.02 9.71
CA LYS A 99 16.38 1.38 10.15
C LYS A 99 17.48 2.28 9.59
N SER A 100 18.66 1.70 9.38
CA SER A 100 19.86 2.35 8.83
C SER A 100 19.72 2.73 7.35
N ASP A 101 18.84 2.06 6.60
CA ASP A 101 18.72 2.25 5.15
C ASP A 101 17.94 3.52 4.76
N GLY A 102 17.40 4.26 5.73
CA GLY A 102 16.58 5.44 5.50
C GLY A 102 15.20 5.11 4.91
N ARG A 103 14.26 6.05 5.12
CA ARG A 103 12.79 5.93 4.95
C ARG A 103 12.08 5.01 5.95
N MET A 104 11.50 5.66 6.96
CA MET A 104 10.38 5.20 7.79
C MET A 104 9.43 6.37 7.99
N ASP A 105 8.86 6.88 6.89
CA ASP A 105 7.94 8.01 6.91
C ASP A 105 6.47 7.56 6.87
N SER A 106 5.57 8.49 7.11
CA SER A 106 4.12 8.23 7.22
C SER A 106 3.47 7.71 5.94
N ALA A 107 4.15 7.82 4.79
CA ALA A 107 3.61 7.44 3.48
C ALA A 107 3.77 5.93 3.17
N MET A 108 4.51 5.19 4.00
CA MET A 108 4.69 3.74 3.81
C MET A 108 3.38 2.98 3.99
N LEU A 109 3.12 2.06 3.06
CA LEU A 109 2.02 1.11 3.03
C LEU A 109 1.98 0.30 4.33
N GLN A 110 0.97 0.57 5.15
CA GLN A 110 0.73 -0.18 6.39
C GLN A 110 -0.32 -1.28 6.24
N ASN A 111 -1.24 -1.12 5.29
CA ASN A 111 -2.32 -2.07 5.06
C ASN A 111 -2.30 -2.49 3.59
N PRO A 112 -2.12 -3.79 3.29
CA PRO A 112 -2.14 -4.26 1.91
C PRO A 112 -3.53 -4.13 1.29
N SER A 113 -4.59 -3.95 2.08
CA SER A 113 -6.00 -3.93 1.61
C SER A 113 -6.46 -2.54 1.22
N ASP A 114 -5.63 -1.55 1.48
CA ASP A 114 -5.94 -0.15 1.28
C ASP A 114 -4.64 0.59 0.91
N PRO A 115 -4.41 0.84 -0.38
CA PRO A 115 -3.23 1.57 -0.83
C PRO A 115 -3.15 2.99 -0.22
N ASP A 116 -4.25 3.54 0.31
CA ASP A 116 -4.31 4.88 0.89
C ASP A 116 -4.09 4.92 2.42
N ALA A 117 -3.95 3.76 3.07
CA ALA A 117 -3.69 3.68 4.51
C ALA A 117 -2.27 4.15 4.85
N THR A 118 -2.18 5.34 5.46
CA THR A 118 -0.93 5.95 5.92
C THR A 118 -0.78 5.86 7.45
N PHE A 119 0.46 5.84 7.96
CA PHE A 119 0.77 5.84 9.40
C PHE A 119 1.12 7.24 9.86
N ARG A 120 0.43 7.85 10.84
CA ARG A 120 0.82 9.17 11.35
C ARG A 120 1.06 9.16 12.85
N ILE A 121 2.13 9.81 13.30
CA ILE A 121 2.36 10.09 14.72
C ILE A 121 1.78 11.49 15.03
N LYS A 122 0.79 11.56 15.92
CA LYS A 122 0.31 12.83 16.50
C LYS A 122 0.56 12.78 18.00
N ALA A 123 1.21 13.82 18.54
CA ALA A 123 1.48 13.97 19.99
C ALA A 123 2.10 12.73 20.65
N GLY A 124 3.05 12.06 19.96
CA GLY A 124 3.74 10.88 20.48
C GLY A 124 2.96 9.56 20.41
N LYS A 125 1.74 9.54 19.85
CA LYS A 125 0.95 8.32 19.62
C LYS A 125 0.82 8.04 18.12
N GLY A 126 1.06 6.79 17.74
CA GLY A 126 0.88 6.30 16.37
C GLY A 126 -0.60 6.04 16.09
N HIS A 127 -1.09 6.61 14.99
CA HIS A 127 -2.45 6.41 14.48
C HIS A 127 -2.39 5.73 13.10
N ARG A 128 -3.20 4.69 12.92
CA ARG A 128 -3.42 3.97 11.66
C ARG A 128 -4.83 4.32 11.17
N GLY A 129 -4.99 4.79 9.94
CA GLY A 129 -6.32 5.01 9.36
C GLY A 129 -6.39 6.04 8.24
N TYR A 130 -7.60 6.23 7.73
CA TYR A 130 -7.99 7.21 6.71
C TYR A 130 -8.17 8.61 7.31
N ALA A 131 -7.88 9.68 6.56
CA ALA A 131 -8.26 11.05 6.91
C ALA A 131 -9.49 11.47 6.09
N LEU A 132 -10.64 11.63 6.76
CA LEU A 132 -11.82 12.21 6.13
C LEU A 132 -11.69 13.74 6.11
N ILE A 133 -11.52 14.34 4.93
CA ILE A 133 -11.57 15.81 4.78
C ILE A 133 -13.00 16.21 4.42
N LEU A 134 -13.77 16.67 5.40
CA LEU A 134 -15.08 17.30 5.18
C LEU A 134 -14.87 18.74 4.70
N LYS A 135 -15.04 18.98 3.39
CA LYS A 135 -15.09 20.35 2.87
C LYS A 135 -16.55 20.85 2.95
N ASN A 136 -16.80 21.69 3.94
CA ASN A 136 -18.01 22.50 4.21
C ASN A 136 -19.02 21.91 5.22
N PRO A 137 -19.02 22.37 6.50
CA PRO A 137 -20.10 22.07 7.45
C PRO A 137 -21.35 22.95 7.27
N SER A 138 -21.44 23.74 6.19
CA SER A 138 -22.51 24.72 5.98
C SER A 138 -23.00 24.74 4.53
N ALA A 139 -23.89 23.81 4.19
CA ALA A 139 -24.92 24.00 3.16
C ALA A 139 -25.96 22.88 3.27
N LYS A 140 -27.24 23.23 3.09
CA LYS A 140 -28.40 22.33 3.16
C LYS A 140 -28.23 21.08 2.27
N PRO A 141 -28.90 19.95 2.60
CA PRO A 141 -28.81 18.70 1.87
C PRO A 141 -29.65 18.79 0.59
N ASP A 142 -29.13 19.41 -0.45
CA ASP A 142 -29.68 19.25 -1.79
C ASP A 142 -28.56 19.23 -2.83
N ARG A 143 -28.49 18.10 -3.53
CA ARG A 143 -27.75 17.83 -4.79
C ARG A 143 -26.23 18.02 -4.79
N GLY A 144 -25.54 16.87 -4.80
CA GLY A 144 -24.24 16.72 -5.45
C GLY A 144 -23.03 16.83 -4.52
N ASN A 145 -22.99 16.05 -3.44
CA ASN A 145 -21.75 15.88 -2.67
C ASN A 145 -20.75 15.07 -3.49
N GLY A 146 -19.86 15.77 -4.20
CA GLY A 146 -18.65 15.18 -4.74
C GLY A 146 -17.72 14.83 -3.59
N PHE A 147 -17.70 13.56 -3.18
CA PHE A 147 -16.65 13.03 -2.33
C PHE A 147 -15.37 12.99 -3.15
N GLN A 148 -14.35 13.76 -2.75
CA GLN A 148 -13.02 13.63 -3.32
C GLN A 148 -12.12 12.98 -2.27
N TYR A 149 -11.65 11.78 -2.58
CA TYR A 149 -10.65 11.07 -1.81
C TYR A 149 -9.29 11.65 -2.20
N ASP A 150 -8.53 12.13 -1.23
CA ASP A 150 -7.15 12.57 -1.46
C ASP A 150 -6.21 11.88 -0.47
N VAL A 151 -5.01 11.59 -0.92
CA VAL A 151 -3.98 10.91 -0.14
C VAL A 151 -3.53 11.80 1.02
N ASN A 152 -3.47 11.21 2.21
CA ASN A 152 -3.12 11.87 3.48
C ASN A 152 -1.61 12.20 3.58
N THR A 153 -1.11 12.96 2.61
CA THR A 153 0.25 13.53 2.59
C THR A 153 0.23 15.02 2.94
N HIS A 154 -0.96 15.63 3.00
CA HIS A 154 -1.14 17.05 3.24
C HIS A 154 -1.46 17.34 4.71
N SER A 155 -0.66 18.17 5.37
CA SER A 155 -0.90 18.58 6.77
C SER A 155 -2.12 19.52 6.85
N ASP A 156 -2.96 19.40 7.89
CA ASP A 156 -4.09 20.31 8.18
C ASP A 156 -3.64 21.79 8.16
N SER A 157 -2.42 22.07 8.61
CA SER A 157 -1.81 23.40 8.57
C SER A 157 -1.38 23.85 7.17
N ALA A 158 -0.96 22.92 6.30
CA ALA A 158 -0.69 23.19 4.89
C ALA A 158 -2.01 23.44 4.14
N PHE A 159 -3.05 22.65 4.43
CA PHE A 159 -4.39 22.80 3.88
C PHE A 159 -5.06 24.13 4.27
N LEU A 160 -4.89 24.56 5.53
CA LEU A 160 -5.38 25.86 6.01
C LEU A 160 -4.65 27.02 5.32
N LYS A 161 -3.33 26.92 5.18
CA LYS A 161 -2.54 27.92 4.46
C LYS A 161 -2.96 28.01 2.99
N GLU A 162 -3.10 26.88 2.33
CA GLU A 162 -3.46 26.82 0.91
C GLU A 162 -4.89 27.33 0.65
N ASN A 163 -5.88 27.00 1.51
CA ASN A 163 -7.23 27.58 1.40
C ASN A 163 -7.25 29.09 1.70
N LEU A 164 -6.44 29.56 2.67
CA LEU A 164 -6.30 30.99 2.95
C LEU A 164 -5.66 31.72 1.76
N GLU A 165 -4.67 31.12 1.11
CA GLU A 165 -4.02 31.67 -0.09
C GLU A 165 -4.94 31.64 -1.32
N ALA A 166 -5.68 30.55 -1.54
CA ALA A 166 -6.67 30.45 -2.61
C ALA A 166 -7.78 31.50 -2.46
N ARG A 167 -8.28 31.75 -1.23
CA ARG A 167 -9.24 32.83 -0.95
C ARG A 167 -8.63 34.22 -1.16
N LYS A 168 -7.38 34.44 -0.75
CA LYS A 168 -6.68 35.73 -0.98
C LYS A 168 -6.45 36.00 -2.47
N ASN A 169 -6.16 34.98 -3.26
CA ASN A 169 -5.97 35.10 -4.70
C ASN A 169 -7.29 35.37 -5.45
N GLN A 170 -8.41 34.78 -5.01
CA GLN A 170 -9.75 35.13 -5.53
C GLN A 170 -10.16 36.57 -5.19
N MET A 171 -9.83 37.07 -4.01
CA MET A 171 -10.09 38.46 -3.61
C MET A 171 -9.22 39.49 -4.36
N LYS A 172 -8.06 39.09 -4.91
CA LYS A 172 -7.19 39.95 -5.72
C LYS A 172 -7.59 40.03 -7.20
N GLN A 173 -8.48 39.16 -7.67
CA GLN A 173 -8.91 39.11 -9.08
C GLN A 173 -10.29 39.74 -9.33
N GLN A 174 -10.92 40.35 -8.32
CA GLN A 174 -12.09 41.20 -8.54
C GLN A 174 -11.62 42.64 -8.79
N PRO A 175 -11.76 43.19 -10.01
CA PRO A 175 -11.62 44.62 -10.20
C PRO A 175 -12.76 45.34 -9.46
N LEU A 176 -12.45 46.53 -8.94
CA LEU A 176 -13.37 47.42 -8.22
C LEU A 176 -14.67 47.68 -9.01
#